data_AF-A0A953AFI9-F1
#
_entry.id   AF-A0A953AFI9-F1
#
_cell.length_a   1.000
_cell.length_b   1.000
_cell.length_c   1.000
_cell.angle_alpha   90.00
_cell.angle_beta   90.00
_cell.angle_gamma   90.00
#
_symmetry.space_group_name_H-M   'P 1'
#
loop_
_entity.id
_entity.type
_entity.pdbx_description
1 polymer ?
#
loop_
_entity_poly.entity_id
_entity_poly.type
_entity_poly.pdbx_seq_one_letter_code
_entity_poly.pdbx_strand_id
1 'polypeptide(L)' 'MSTPKRTPKCPICASPVALRPENPTFPFCSPRCRQVDLGKWLGEEYRVAVSAAPEDEQEDELASHDGQSEDDPFHRMH' A
#
# COMPACT_ATOMS: atom_id res chain seq x y z
N MET A 1 16.81 -7.81 29.49
CA MET A 1 15.85 -8.93 29.37
C MET A 1 15.62 -9.19 27.89
N SER A 2 15.75 -10.44 27.42
CA SER A 2 15.62 -10.78 25.99
C SER A 2 14.15 -11.07 25.66
N THR A 3 13.55 -10.31 24.75
CA THR A 3 12.15 -10.45 24.34
C THR A 3 11.97 -11.76 23.55
N PRO A 4 10.96 -12.59 23.85
CA PRO A 4 10.77 -13.84 23.12
C PRO A 4 10.39 -13.57 21.65
N LYS A 5 11.13 -14.19 20.73
CA LYS A 5 10.91 -14.06 19.29
C LYS A 5 9.68 -14.87 18.89
N ARG A 6 8.58 -14.17 18.55
CA ARG A 6 7.34 -14.81 18.09
C ARG A 6 7.52 -15.37 16.67
N THR A 7 7.10 -16.62 16.47
CA THR A 7 7.04 -17.23 15.13
C THR A 7 5.91 -16.59 14.32
N PRO A 8 6.17 -16.06 13.12
CA PRO A 8 5.12 -15.48 12.27
C PRO A 8 4.18 -16.55 11.73
N LYS A 9 2.94 -16.16 11.43
CA LYS A 9 1.93 -17.01 10.81
C LYS A 9 1.66 -16.57 9.38
N CYS A 10 1.33 -17.51 8.51
CA CYS A 10 0.98 -17.22 7.13
C CYS A 10 -0.34 -16.45 7.08
N PRO A 11 -0.43 -15.32 6.35
CA PRO A 11 -1.66 -14.54 6.27
C PRO A 11 -2.80 -15.25 5.51
N ILE A 12 -2.48 -16.32 4.75
CA ILE A 12 -3.44 -17.04 3.93
C ILE A 12 -4.05 -18.25 4.64
N CYS A 13 -3.26 -18.99 5.43
CA CYS A 13 -3.70 -20.25 6.04
C CYS A 13 -3.34 -20.38 7.53
N ALA A 14 -2.75 -19.36 8.15
CA ALA A 14 -2.33 -19.32 9.54
C ALA A 14 -1.24 -20.32 9.98
N SER A 15 -0.70 -21.13 9.06
CA SER A 15 0.43 -22.04 9.35
C SER A 15 1.69 -21.28 9.80
N PRO A 16 2.56 -21.89 10.64
CA PRO A 16 3.85 -21.30 11.01
C PRO A 16 4.74 -21.01 9.79
N VAL A 17 5.45 -19.88 9.82
CA VAL A 17 6.29 -19.41 8.72
C VAL A 17 7.75 -19.37 9.18
N ALA A 18 8.61 -20.10 8.47
CA ALA A 18 10.05 -19.95 8.63
C ALA A 18 10.47 -18.53 8.21
N LEU A 19 11.43 -17.96 8.96
CA LEU A 19 11.96 -16.62 8.68
C LEU A 19 12.84 -16.64 7.41
N ARG A 20 13.23 -15.45 6.95
CA ARG A 20 14.31 -15.34 5.95
C ARG A 20 15.66 -15.63 6.62
N PRO A 21 16.64 -16.19 5.90
CA PRO A 21 16.64 -16.52 4.46
C PRO A 21 16.05 -17.89 4.10
N GLU A 22 15.73 -18.74 5.08
CA GLU A 22 15.35 -20.14 4.87
C GLU A 22 14.03 -20.30 4.09
N ASN A 23 13.21 -19.25 4.06
CA ASN A 23 11.95 -19.22 3.34
C ASN A 23 11.95 -18.16 2.21
N PRO A 24 12.10 -18.59 0.93
CA PRO A 24 12.04 -17.67 -0.22
C PRO A 24 10.62 -17.14 -0.49
N THR A 25 9.61 -17.73 0.13
CA THR A 25 8.21 -17.31 0.00
C THR A 25 7.71 -16.51 1.21
N PHE A 26 8.59 -16.15 2.16
CA PHE A 26 8.23 -15.28 3.28
C PHE A 26 7.51 -14.01 2.78
N PRO A 27 6.34 -13.61 3.34
CA PRO A 27 5.74 -14.04 4.61
C PRO A 27 4.77 -15.24 4.52
N PHE A 28 4.77 -15.98 3.40
CA PHE A 28 3.89 -17.14 3.19
C PHE A 28 4.57 -18.45 3.60
N CYS A 29 3.78 -19.48 3.91
CA CYS A 29 4.33 -20.80 4.24
C CYS A 29 4.70 -21.63 2.98
N SER A 30 4.23 -21.23 1.80
CA SER A 30 4.48 -21.97 0.56
C SER A 30 4.23 -21.12 -0.70
N PRO A 31 4.74 -21.54 -1.88
CA PRO A 31 4.45 -20.90 -3.17
C PRO A 31 2.95 -20.84 -3.49
N ARG A 32 2.18 -21.86 -3.09
CA ARG A 32 0.73 -21.89 -3.26
C ARG A 32 0.05 -20.72 -2.54
N CYS A 33 0.40 -20.47 -1.28
CA CYS A 33 -0.20 -19.36 -0.53
C CYS A 33 0.16 -18.00 -1.14
N ARG A 34 1.38 -17.83 -1.66
CA ARG A 34 1.77 -16.62 -2.40
C ARG A 34 0.90 -16.39 -3.65
N GLN A 35 0.60 -17.45 -4.40
CA GLN A 35 -0.28 -17.36 -5.58
C GLN A 35 -1.73 -17.06 -5.21
N VAL A 36 -2.24 -17.66 -4.13
CA VAL A 36 -3.59 -17.36 -3.63
C VAL A 36 -3.70 -15.89 -3.23
N ASP A 37 -2.71 -15.36 -2.51
CA ASP A 37 -2.67 -13.94 -2.16
C ASP A 37 -2.73 -13.05 -3.41
N LEU A 38 -1.89 -13.35 -4.40
CA LEU A 38 -1.92 -12.65 -5.69
C LEU A 38 -3.29 -12.73 -6.38
N GLY A 39 -3.96 -13.88 -6.32
CA GLY A 39 -5.31 -14.04 -6.84
C GLY A 39 -6.32 -13.12 -6.16
N LYS A 40 -6.24 -12.96 -4.83
CA LYS A 40 -7.10 -12.04 -4.07
C LYS A 40 -6.86 -10.58 -4.43
N TRP A 41 -5.61 -10.20 -4.67
CA TRP A 41 -5.25 -8.87 -5.17
C TRP A 41 -5.85 -8.61 -6.55
N LEU A 42 -5.65 -9.53 -7.49
CA LEU A 42 -6.17 -9.41 -8.85
C LEU A 42 -7.70 -9.50 -8.90
N GLY A 43 -8.32 -10.17 -7.92
CA GLY A 43 -9.76 -10.30 -7.77
C GLY A 43 -10.43 -9.18 -6.95
N GLU A 44 -9.71 -8.11 -6.62
CA GLU A 44 -10.24 -6.95 -5.88
C GLU A 44 -10.89 -7.32 -4.52
N GLU A 45 -10.42 -8.40 -3.88
CA GLU A 45 -10.91 -8.83 -2.57
C GLU A 45 -10.39 -7.94 -1.43
N TYR A 46 -9.23 -7.31 -1.62
CA TYR A 46 -8.67 -6.37 -0.66
C TYR A 46 -9.31 -4.99 -0.84
N ARG A 47 -9.97 -4.50 0.21
CA ARG A 47 -10.60 -3.17 0.24
C ARG A 47 -10.09 -2.37 1.43
N VAL A 48 -9.85 -1.09 1.20
CA VAL A 48 -9.57 -0.13 2.28
C VAL A 48 -10.90 0.46 2.71
N ALA A 49 -11.27 0.27 3.98
CA ALA A 49 -12.44 0.93 4.52
C ALA A 49 -12.18 2.43 4.62
N VAL A 50 -12.98 3.24 3.94
CA VAL A 50 -13.04 4.68 4.20
C VAL A 50 -13.95 4.85 5.41
N SER A 51 -13.37 5.27 6.54
CA SER A 51 -14.15 5.78 7.65
C SER A 51 -14.83 7.06 7.16
N ALA A 52 -16.16 7.03 7.03
CA ALA A 52 -16.95 8.24 6.89
C ALA A 52 -16.65 9.12 8.12
N ALA A 53 -15.75 10.08 7.96
CA ALA A 53 -15.76 11.24 8.84
C ALA A 53 -17.15 11.89 8.68
N PRO A 54 -17.77 12.38 9.76
CA PRO A 54 -19.00 13.15 9.62
C PRO A 54 -18.70 14.31 8.67
N GLU A 55 -19.51 14.38 7.61
CA GLU A 55 -19.67 15.46 6.63
C GLU A 55 -18.89 16.74 6.96
N ASP A 56 -17.68 16.86 6.42
CA ASP A 56 -17.09 18.16 6.10
C ASP A 56 -16.42 18.02 4.74
N GLU A 57 -17.02 18.76 3.80
CA GLU A 57 -16.77 18.79 2.38
C GLU A 57 -15.28 19.03 2.08
N GLN A 58 -14.62 18.05 1.48
CA GLN A 58 -13.42 18.30 0.69
C GLN A 58 -13.66 17.61 -0.65
N GLU A 59 -14.22 18.39 -1.57
CA GLU A 59 -14.23 18.10 -2.99
C GLU A 59 -12.81 17.71 -3.41
N ASP A 60 -12.69 16.56 -4.05
CA ASP A 60 -11.49 16.14 -4.76
C ASP A 60 -11.20 17.15 -5.87
N GLU A 61 -10.53 18.25 -5.52
CA GLU A 61 -9.91 19.15 -6.48
C GLU A 61 -8.74 18.37 -7.10
N LEU A 62 -9.06 17.58 -8.11
CA LEU A 62 -8.14 17.14 -9.14
C LEU A 62 -7.69 18.40 -9.88
N ALA A 63 -6.79 19.16 -9.23
CA ALA A 63 -6.06 20.26 -9.82
C ALA A 63 -5.27 19.68 -11.00
N SER A 64 -5.94 19.76 -12.14
CA SER A 64 -5.40 19.56 -13.46
C SER A 64 -4.31 20.60 -13.60
N HIS A 65 -3.05 20.20 -13.42
CA HIS A 65 -1.92 21.07 -13.74
C HIS A 65 -1.81 21.15 -15.26
N ASP A 66 -2.69 21.92 -15.87
CA ASP A 66 -2.65 22.32 -17.28
C ASP A 66 -2.51 23.85 -17.35
N GLY A 67 -1.26 24.30 -17.55
CA GLY A 67 -0.94 25.43 -18.42
C GLY A 67 -1.20 26.88 -17.95
N GLN A 68 -0.17 27.72 -18.17
CA GLN A 68 -0.18 29.20 -18.31
C GLN A 68 -0.13 29.98 -16.97
N SER A 69 0.68 31.02 -16.77
CA SER A 69 1.62 31.76 -17.61
C SER A 69 2.34 32.80 -16.72
N GLU A 70 3.64 32.98 -16.98
CA GLU A 70 4.33 34.29 -17.00
C GLU A 70 4.34 35.17 -15.74
N ASP A 71 5.34 34.96 -14.89
CA ASP A 71 5.98 36.06 -14.14
C ASP A 71 7.50 35.86 -14.22
N ASP A 72 8.04 36.11 -15.41
CA ASP A 72 9.50 36.22 -15.63
C ASP A 72 9.94 37.63 -15.19
N PRO A 73 10.82 37.76 -14.19
CA PRO A 73 11.22 39.07 -13.66
C PRO A 73 12.01 39.96 -14.64
N PHE A 74 12.39 39.46 -15.82
CA PHE A 74 13.21 40.21 -16.78
C PHE A 74 12.43 41.12 -17.73
N HIS A 75 11.09 41.12 -17.72
CA HIS A 75 10.30 42.04 -18.56
C HIS A 75 9.77 43.27 -17.81
N ARG A 76 10.65 43.98 -17.11
CA ARG A 76 10.36 45.32 -16.59
C ARG A 76 11.55 46.26 -16.81
N MET A 77 11.82 46.56 -18.08
CA MET A 77 12.56 47.77 -18.46
C MET A 77 12.22 48.16 -19.90
N HIS A 78 11.18 48.98 -20.06
CA HIS A 78 11.10 50.09 -21.01
C HIS A 78 9.95 51.01 -20.61
#